data_AF-A0A848F454-F1
#
_entry.id   AF-A0A848F454-F1
#
_cell.length_a   1.000
_cell.length_b   1.000
_cell.length_c   1.000
_cell.angle_alpha   90.00
_cell.angle_beta   90.00
_cell.angle_gamma   90.00
#
_symmetry.space_group_name_H-M   'P 1'
#
loop_
_entity.id
_entity.type
_entity.pdbx_description
1 polymer ?
#
loop_
_entity_poly.entity_id
_entity_poly.type
_entity_poly.pdbx_seq_one_letter_code
_entity_poly.pdbx_strand_id
1 'polypeptide(L)'
;MSAQPLASGSITPPTPHTTYSSLVESDADLVGHVAYAFYKRDKLKFCEHIRATHGRSPTQQEVDVFIQTCNLDTRLQGYRAEAEVLLERFTEYQLEDAVEEVRRESNERLAAKLSESKSWGRSIAEALVGSLFVAMMWALLVVLLYANKVGTDKMAKDIFSIDLNSSPQQSSPQPASK
;
A
#
# COMPACT_ATOMS: atom_id res chain seq x y z
N MET A 1 29.78 -63.50 47.74
CA MET A 1 30.42 -62.22 47.36
C MET A 1 30.73 -62.30 45.88
N SER A 2 29.83 -61.80 45.03
CA SER A 2 29.99 -61.84 43.58
C SER A 2 30.17 -60.42 43.08
N ALA A 3 31.34 -60.13 42.51
CA ALA A 3 31.70 -58.84 41.97
C ALA A 3 30.85 -58.54 40.73
N GLN A 4 30.20 -57.38 40.71
CA GLN A 4 29.56 -56.83 39.51
C GLN A 4 30.64 -56.28 38.56
N PRO A 5 30.58 -56.57 37.25
CA PRO A 5 31.50 -55.96 36.30
C PRO A 5 31.06 -54.52 36.01
N LEU A 6 32.02 -53.59 36.10
CA LEU A 6 31.86 -52.18 35.80
C LEU A 6 31.42 -52.00 34.35
N ALA A 7 30.24 -51.40 34.16
CA ALA A 7 29.69 -51.03 32.86
C ALA A 7 30.68 -50.12 32.12
N SER A 8 31.16 -50.60 30.98
CA SER A 8 32.00 -49.85 30.05
C SER A 8 31.25 -48.62 29.55
N GLY A 9 31.83 -47.44 29.72
CA GLY A 9 31.29 -46.18 29.22
C GLY A 9 31.08 -46.25 27.70
N SER A 10 29.83 -46.22 27.27
CA SER A 10 29.48 -46.12 25.86
C SER A 10 29.85 -44.73 25.36
N ILE A 11 30.93 -44.63 24.61
CA ILE A 11 31.28 -43.43 23.85
C ILE A 11 30.24 -43.35 22.72
N THR A 12 29.19 -42.56 22.93
CA THR A 12 28.26 -42.21 21.86
C THR A 12 29.05 -41.51 20.75
N PRO A 13 28.90 -41.91 19.47
CA PRO A 13 29.61 -41.28 18.37
C PRO A 13 29.21 -39.80 18.27
N PRO A 14 30.12 -38.92 17.81
CA PRO A 14 29.82 -37.50 17.66
C PRO A 14 28.60 -37.31 16.76
N THR A 15 27.59 -36.62 17.26
CA THR A 15 26.39 -36.29 16.49
C THR A 15 26.78 -35.46 15.27
N PRO A 16 26.41 -35.88 14.04
CA PRO A 16 26.68 -35.09 12.86
C PRO A 16 26.02 -33.71 12.97
N HIS A 17 26.75 -32.65 12.61
CA HIS A 17 26.28 -31.27 12.65
C HIS A 17 25.27 -30.99 11.52
N THR A 18 24.05 -31.52 11.63
CA THR A 18 23.00 -31.41 10.60
C THR A 18 22.13 -30.16 10.73
N THR A 19 22.45 -29.24 11.64
CA THR A 19 21.62 -28.04 11.90
C THR A 19 21.41 -27.16 10.67
N TYR A 20 22.37 -27.11 9.74
CA TYR A 20 22.19 -26.39 8.48
C TYR A 20 21.07 -26.98 7.64
N SER A 21 21.11 -28.30 7.38
CA SER A 21 20.06 -29.01 6.63
C SER A 21 18.71 -29.02 7.35
N SER A 22 18.69 -28.82 8.68
CA SER A 22 17.44 -28.68 9.44
C SER A 22 16.82 -27.28 9.34
N LEU A 23 17.59 -26.27 8.91
CA LEU A 23 17.13 -24.88 8.83
C LEU A 23 16.97 -24.38 7.39
N VAL A 24 17.80 -24.87 6.45
CA VAL A 24 17.83 -24.41 5.06
C VAL A 24 17.25 -25.48 4.15
N GLU A 25 16.13 -25.17 3.50
CA GLU A 25 15.44 -26.11 2.63
C GLU A 25 15.97 -26.10 1.19
N SER A 26 16.50 -24.97 0.74
CA SER A 26 17.08 -24.80 -0.60
C SER A 26 18.07 -23.64 -0.65
N ASP A 27 18.87 -23.55 -1.71
CA ASP A 27 19.80 -22.43 -1.91
C ASP A 27 19.10 -21.07 -1.97
N ALA A 28 17.83 -21.03 -2.39
CA ALA A 28 17.01 -19.83 -2.47
C ALA A 28 16.21 -19.53 -1.18
N ASP A 29 16.32 -20.37 -0.14
CA ASP A 29 15.61 -20.20 1.13
C ASP A 29 16.28 -19.12 2.00
N LEU A 30 15.97 -17.86 1.69
CA LEU A 30 16.52 -16.70 2.42
C LEU A 30 16.19 -16.74 3.92
N VAL A 31 14.96 -17.16 4.27
CA VAL A 31 14.53 -17.33 5.67
C VAL A 31 15.43 -18.34 6.36
N GLY A 32 15.66 -19.50 5.74
CA GLY A 32 16.54 -20.54 6.27
C GLY A 32 17.98 -20.07 6.47
N HIS A 33 18.54 -19.33 5.50
CA HIS A 33 19.92 -18.81 5.61
C HIS A 33 20.06 -17.79 6.75
N VAL A 34 19.08 -16.88 6.90
CA VAL A 34 19.06 -15.92 8.01
C VAL A 34 18.85 -16.64 9.35
N ALA A 35 17.96 -17.63 9.41
CA ALA A 35 17.75 -18.47 10.59
C ALA A 35 19.03 -19.22 10.99
N TYR A 36 19.79 -19.73 10.02
CA TYR A 36 21.09 -20.36 10.27
C TYR A 36 22.12 -19.36 10.83
N ALA A 37 22.12 -18.12 10.35
CA ALA A 37 22.95 -17.06 10.91
C ALA A 37 22.62 -16.79 12.39
N PHE A 38 21.33 -16.81 12.78
CA PHE A 38 20.92 -16.70 14.18
C PHE A 38 21.37 -17.88 15.03
N TYR A 39 21.28 -19.11 14.52
CA TYR A 39 21.86 -20.27 15.18
C TYR A 39 23.37 -20.08 15.44
N LYS A 40 24.13 -19.62 14.43
CA LYS A 40 25.58 -19.38 14.56
C LYS A 40 25.89 -18.28 15.57
N ARG A 41 25.10 -17.20 15.58
CA ARG A 41 25.15 -16.13 16.59
C ARG A 41 24.96 -16.70 18.00
N ASP A 42 23.95 -17.52 18.20
CA ASP A 42 23.66 -18.11 19.50
C ASP A 42 24.75 -19.10 19.95
N LYS A 43 25.31 -19.88 19.02
CA LYS A 43 26.45 -20.75 19.30
C LYS A 43 27.67 -19.94 19.79
N LEU A 44 27.93 -18.78 19.18
CA LEU A 44 29.01 -17.89 19.63
C LEU A 44 28.74 -17.38 21.05
N LYS A 45 27.53 -16.88 21.32
CA LYS A 45 27.11 -16.42 22.65
C LYS A 45 27.25 -17.52 23.70
N PHE A 46 26.89 -18.76 23.35
CA PHE A 46 27.07 -19.92 24.22
C PHE A 46 28.55 -20.14 24.56
N CYS A 47 29.43 -20.14 23.55
CA CYS A 47 30.88 -20.29 23.77
C CYS A 47 31.45 -19.16 24.65
N GLU A 48 31.03 -17.93 24.41
CA GLU A 48 31.43 -16.76 25.20
C GLU A 48 30.94 -16.87 26.64
N HIS A 49 29.69 -17.29 26.84
CA HIS A 49 29.11 -17.49 28.16
C HIS A 49 29.90 -18.52 28.98
N ILE A 50 30.20 -19.68 28.40
CA ILE A 50 31.00 -20.72 29.06
C ILE A 50 32.41 -20.23 29.39
N ARG A 51 33.03 -19.47 28.47
CA ARG A 51 34.34 -18.86 28.72
C ARG A 51 34.30 -17.89 29.88
N ALA A 52 33.27 -17.05 29.97
CA ALA A 52 33.10 -16.08 31.04
C ALA A 52 32.81 -16.74 32.40
N THR A 53 32.03 -17.82 32.44
CA THR A 53 31.61 -18.48 33.68
C THR A 53 32.60 -19.52 34.20
N HIS A 54 33.26 -20.27 33.30
CA HIS A 54 34.14 -21.37 33.67
C HIS A 54 35.63 -21.11 33.37
N GLY A 55 35.97 -19.97 32.74
CA GLY A 55 37.35 -19.62 32.40
C GLY A 55 37.98 -20.51 31.33
N ARG A 56 37.19 -21.32 30.62
CA ARG A 56 37.65 -22.26 29.59
C ARG A 56 36.71 -22.27 28.38
N SER A 57 37.18 -22.80 27.26
CA SER A 57 36.30 -23.12 26.13
C SER A 57 35.31 -24.25 26.50
N PRO A 58 34.13 -24.31 25.85
CA PRO A 58 33.20 -25.41 26.06
C PRO A 58 33.82 -26.73 25.61
N THR A 59 33.51 -27.78 26.37
CA THR A 59 33.86 -29.16 26.04
C THR A 59 33.01 -29.66 24.88
N GLN A 60 33.45 -30.73 24.22
CA GLN A 60 32.68 -31.33 23.12
C GLN A 60 31.28 -31.74 23.55
N GLN A 61 31.14 -32.33 24.75
CA GLN A 61 29.85 -32.77 25.28
C GLN A 61 28.87 -31.59 25.51
N GLU A 62 29.36 -30.46 26.03
CA GLU A 62 28.57 -29.24 26.19
C GLU A 62 28.10 -28.69 24.83
N VAL A 63 28.97 -28.74 23.81
CA VAL A 63 28.63 -28.33 22.44
C VAL A 63 27.58 -29.26 21.82
N ASP A 64 27.72 -30.58 22.03
CA ASP A 64 26.78 -31.56 21.50
C ASP A 64 25.38 -31.39 22.13
N VAL A 65 25.31 -31.17 23.45
CA VAL A 65 24.05 -30.85 24.14
C VAL A 65 23.42 -29.56 23.60
N PHE A 66 24.23 -28.53 23.36
CA PHE A 66 23.75 -27.29 22.76
C PHE A 66 23.17 -27.54 21.36
N ILE A 67 23.86 -28.29 20.50
CA ILE A 67 23.40 -28.60 19.15
C ILE A 67 22.09 -29.41 19.19
N GLN A 68 22.02 -30.43 20.04
CA GLN A 68 20.80 -31.21 20.23
C GLN A 68 19.65 -30.31 20.64
N THR A 69 19.89 -29.38 21.58
CA THR A 69 18.88 -28.41 22.05
C THR A 69 18.41 -27.49 20.92
N CYS A 70 19.31 -26.96 20.12
CA CYS A 70 18.97 -26.10 18.98
C CYS A 70 18.24 -26.84 17.85
N ASN A 71 18.46 -28.16 17.72
CA ASN A 71 17.80 -29.01 16.73
C ASN A 71 16.42 -29.51 17.17
N LEU A 72 15.91 -29.13 18.36
CA LEU A 72 14.49 -29.35 18.66
C LEU A 72 13.62 -28.52 17.71
N ASP A 73 12.51 -29.10 17.24
CA ASP A 73 11.59 -28.46 16.29
C ASP A 73 11.14 -27.07 16.76
N THR A 74 10.83 -26.90 18.04
CA THR A 74 10.44 -25.60 18.61
C THR A 74 11.54 -24.55 18.47
N ARG A 75 12.81 -24.93 18.61
CA ARG A 75 13.95 -24.01 18.46
C ARG A 75 14.22 -23.69 17.01
N LEU A 76 14.14 -24.69 16.12
CA LEU A 76 14.26 -24.49 14.68
C LEU A 76 13.17 -23.55 14.14
N GLN A 77 11.92 -23.79 14.51
CA GLN A 77 10.79 -22.92 14.19
C GLN A 77 10.98 -21.51 14.76
N GLY A 78 11.49 -21.40 16.00
CA GLY A 78 11.82 -20.11 16.60
C GLY A 78 12.84 -19.31 15.78
N TYR A 79 13.90 -19.96 15.29
CA TYR A 79 14.88 -19.29 14.43
C TYR A 79 14.29 -18.85 13.08
N ARG A 80 13.44 -19.69 12.47
CA ARG A 80 12.75 -19.32 11.21
C ARG A 80 11.78 -18.16 11.42
N ALA A 81 11.00 -18.18 12.50
CA ALA A 81 10.08 -17.10 12.83
C ALA A 81 10.81 -15.77 13.11
N GLU A 82 11.93 -15.78 13.84
CA GLU A 82 12.75 -14.58 14.04
C GLU A 82 13.28 -14.05 12.70
N ALA A 83 13.65 -14.94 11.78
CA ALA A 83 14.16 -14.58 10.45
C ALA A 83 13.06 -14.00 9.56
N GLU A 84 11.87 -14.59 9.56
CA GLU A 84 10.69 -14.09 8.86
C GLU A 84 10.35 -12.65 9.30
N VAL A 85 10.26 -12.42 10.61
CA VAL A 85 9.97 -11.08 11.16
C VAL A 85 11.06 -10.06 10.77
N LEU A 86 12.33 -10.46 10.77
CA LEU A 86 13.41 -9.55 10.36
C LEU A 86 13.29 -9.18 8.87
N LEU A 87 13.03 -10.16 8.00
CA LEU A 87 12.92 -9.96 6.56
C LEU A 87 11.66 -9.18 6.18
N GLU A 88 10.54 -9.42 6.87
CA GLU A 88 9.31 -8.66 6.72
C GLU A 88 9.55 -7.18 7.03
N ARG A 89 10.14 -6.87 8.19
CA ARG A 89 10.48 -5.49 8.58
C ARG A 89 11.45 -4.82 7.62
N PHE A 90 12.46 -5.56 7.16
CA PHE A 90 13.40 -5.05 6.16
C PHE A 90 12.67 -4.72 4.85
N THR A 91 11.77 -5.60 4.41
CA THR A 91 10.99 -5.37 3.19
C THR A 91 10.04 -4.19 3.35
N GLU A 92 9.33 -4.08 4.47
CA GLU A 92 8.44 -2.95 4.77
C GLU A 92 9.20 -1.62 4.73
N TYR A 93 10.35 -1.55 5.39
CA TYR A 93 11.21 -0.36 5.39
C TYR A 93 11.68 0.03 3.97
N GLN A 94 12.17 -0.94 3.20
CA GLN A 94 12.64 -0.68 1.84
C GLN A 94 11.50 -0.32 0.87
N LEU A 95 10.31 -0.89 1.08
CA LEU A 95 9.15 -0.66 0.23
C LEU A 95 8.50 0.68 0.52
N GLU A 96 8.50 1.14 1.77
CA GLU A 96 7.98 2.47 2.13
C GLU A 96 8.73 3.58 1.38
N ASP A 97 10.06 3.56 1.43
CA ASP A 97 10.93 4.50 0.70
C ASP A 97 10.70 4.42 -0.83
N ALA A 98 10.65 3.20 -1.38
CA ALA A 98 10.43 3.00 -2.81
C ALA A 98 9.02 3.44 -3.27
N VAL A 99 8.00 3.25 -2.44
CA VAL A 99 6.62 3.64 -2.75
C VAL A 99 6.45 5.15 -2.71
N GLU A 100 7.09 5.85 -1.77
CA GLU A 100 7.08 7.32 -1.75
C GLU A 100 7.73 7.91 -3.00
N GLU A 101 8.87 7.37 -3.42
CA GLU A 101 9.56 7.84 -4.62
C GLU A 101 8.72 7.65 -5.89
N VAL A 102 8.11 6.48 -6.07
CA VAL A 102 7.22 6.20 -7.21
C VAL A 102 5.97 7.09 -7.18
N ARG A 103 5.39 7.34 -6.01
CA ARG A 103 4.24 8.25 -5.86
C ARG A 103 4.60 9.68 -6.24
N ARG A 104 5.76 10.17 -5.79
CA ARG A 104 6.25 11.51 -6.13
C ARG A 104 6.43 11.66 -7.64
N GLU A 105 7.07 10.69 -8.29
CA GLU A 105 7.28 10.71 -9.73
C GLU A 105 5.96 10.69 -10.52
N SER A 106 5.00 9.87 -10.09
CA SER A 106 3.66 9.81 -10.70
C SER A 106 2.93 11.16 -10.56
N ASN A 107 2.97 11.76 -9.38
CA ASN A 107 2.30 13.02 -9.10
C ASN A 107 2.93 14.19 -9.87
N GLU A 108 4.27 14.22 -10.00
CA GLU A 108 4.99 15.20 -10.82
C GLU A 108 4.66 15.06 -12.31
N ARG A 109 4.54 13.83 -12.82
CA ARG A 109 4.11 13.58 -14.21
C ARG A 109 2.66 14.02 -14.45
N LEU A 110 1.76 13.80 -13.48
CA LEU A 110 0.38 14.28 -13.55
C LEU A 110 0.33 15.81 -13.51
N ALA A 111 1.08 16.45 -12.61
CA ALA A 111 1.18 17.90 -12.52
C ALA A 111 1.78 18.53 -13.79
N ALA A 112 2.80 17.90 -14.37
CA ALA A 112 3.39 18.30 -15.65
C ALA A 112 2.36 18.25 -16.79
N LYS A 113 1.62 17.14 -16.92
CA LYS A 113 0.55 17.00 -17.93
C LYS A 113 -0.59 17.99 -17.73
N LEU A 114 -0.94 18.30 -16.49
CA LEU A 114 -1.97 19.30 -16.19
C LEU A 114 -1.50 20.73 -16.48
N SER A 115 -0.25 21.06 -16.14
CA SER A 115 0.34 22.39 -16.37
C SER A 115 0.66 22.67 -17.85
N GLU A 116 0.93 21.65 -18.65
CA GLU A 116 1.02 21.75 -20.11
C GLU A 116 -0.30 22.22 -20.75
N SER A 117 -1.44 21.97 -20.08
CA SER A 117 -2.77 22.38 -20.54
C SER A 117 -3.16 23.82 -20.16
N LYS A 118 -2.20 24.74 -19.94
CA LYS A 118 -2.51 26.19 -19.86
C LYS A 118 -3.26 26.71 -21.12
N SER A 119 -3.19 25.97 -22.23
CA SER A 119 -4.00 26.16 -23.45
C SER A 119 -5.47 25.74 -23.30
N TRP A 120 -5.80 24.79 -22.42
CA TRP A 120 -7.16 24.23 -22.30
C TRP A 120 -8.20 25.28 -21.87
N GLY A 121 -7.82 26.20 -20.97
CA GLY A 121 -8.70 27.31 -20.59
C GLY A 121 -9.04 28.25 -21.75
N ARG A 122 -8.07 28.50 -22.66
CA ARG A 122 -8.33 29.26 -23.90
C ARG A 122 -9.25 28.48 -24.85
N SER A 123 -9.02 27.18 -25.00
CA SER A 123 -9.86 26.32 -25.85
C SER A 123 -11.30 26.21 -25.33
N ILE A 124 -11.52 26.18 -24.01
CA ILE A 124 -12.88 26.25 -23.44
C ILE A 124 -13.51 27.62 -23.67
N ALA A 125 -12.76 28.71 -23.48
CA ALA A 125 -13.27 30.05 -23.74
C ALA A 125 -13.65 30.24 -25.22
N GLU A 126 -12.85 29.74 -26.14
CA GLU A 126 -13.14 29.73 -27.59
C GLU A 126 -14.39 28.91 -27.92
N ALA A 127 -14.58 27.73 -27.30
CA ALA A 127 -15.77 26.91 -27.49
C ALA A 127 -17.05 27.58 -26.93
N LEU A 128 -16.95 28.27 -25.79
CA LEU A 128 -18.06 29.04 -25.21
C LEU A 128 -18.44 30.23 -26.11
N VAL A 129 -17.45 30.97 -26.61
CA VAL A 129 -17.67 32.08 -27.54
C VAL A 129 -18.31 31.58 -28.83
N GLY A 130 -17.79 30.50 -29.41
CA GLY A 130 -18.34 29.89 -30.63
C GLY A 130 -19.79 29.42 -30.45
N SER A 131 -20.11 28.76 -29.34
CA SER A 131 -21.49 28.32 -29.07
C SER A 131 -22.45 29.48 -28.86
N LEU A 132 -22.02 30.58 -28.22
CA LEU A 132 -22.81 31.79 -28.07
C LEU A 132 -23.07 32.49 -29.42
N PHE A 133 -22.07 32.51 -30.31
CA PHE A 133 -22.24 33.04 -31.66
C PHE A 133 -23.26 32.26 -32.47
N VAL A 134 -23.23 30.93 -32.43
CA VAL A 134 -24.20 30.08 -33.14
C VAL A 134 -25.61 30.30 -32.60
N ALA A 135 -25.78 30.38 -31.27
CA ALA A 135 -27.07 30.66 -30.65
C ALA A 135 -27.62 32.04 -31.04
N MET A 136 -26.76 33.07 -31.02
CA MET A 136 -27.10 34.42 -31.45
C MET A 136 -27.47 34.48 -32.93
N MET A 137 -26.75 33.74 -33.78
CA MET A 137 -27.03 33.68 -35.21
C MET A 137 -28.39 33.04 -35.49
N TRP A 138 -28.72 31.97 -34.77
CA TRP A 138 -30.05 31.34 -34.83
C TRP A 138 -31.16 32.27 -34.36
N ALA A 139 -30.97 32.96 -33.24
CA ALA A 139 -31.93 33.92 -32.72
C ALA A 139 -32.19 35.05 -33.73
N LEU A 140 -31.13 35.60 -34.32
CA LEU A 140 -31.23 36.66 -35.32
C LEU A 140 -31.96 36.20 -36.59
N LEU A 141 -31.72 34.96 -37.02
CA LEU A 141 -32.40 34.38 -38.19
C LEU A 141 -33.92 34.25 -37.94
N VAL A 142 -34.32 33.78 -36.76
CA VAL A 142 -35.73 33.69 -36.37
C VAL A 142 -36.38 35.08 -36.36
N VAL A 143 -35.70 36.07 -35.79
CA VAL A 143 -36.14 37.48 -35.77
C VAL A 143 -36.38 38.00 -37.17
N LEU A 144 -35.43 37.82 -38.10
CA LEU A 144 -35.55 38.31 -39.47
C LEU A 144 -36.70 37.63 -40.24
N LEU A 145 -36.85 36.31 -40.11
CA LEU A 145 -37.95 35.59 -40.75
C LEU A 145 -39.31 36.03 -40.21
N TYR A 146 -39.42 36.23 -38.90
CA TYR A 146 -40.65 36.67 -38.26
C TYR A 146 -40.99 38.13 -38.62
N ALA A 147 -40.00 39.02 -38.60
CA ALA A 147 -40.15 40.42 -39.01
C ALA A 147 -40.60 40.53 -40.47
N ASN A 148 -40.03 39.74 -41.39
CA ASN A 148 -40.43 39.73 -42.79
C ASN A 148 -41.86 39.19 -43.01
N LYS A 149 -42.29 38.19 -42.22
CA LYS A 149 -43.60 37.55 -42.38
C LYS A 149 -44.75 38.31 -41.70
N VAL A 150 -44.51 38.97 -40.57
CA VAL A 150 -45.56 39.48 -39.66
C VAL A 150 -45.51 41.01 -39.45
N GLY A 151 -44.38 41.65 -39.80
CA GLY A 151 -44.14 43.08 -39.57
C GLY A 151 -43.49 43.37 -38.20
N THR A 152 -42.54 44.30 -38.18
CA THR A 152 -41.67 44.62 -37.02
C THR A 152 -42.43 45.12 -35.80
N ASP A 153 -43.58 45.78 -36.00
CA ASP A 153 -44.34 46.46 -34.95
C ASP A 153 -45.00 45.49 -33.96
N LYS A 154 -45.42 44.31 -34.43
CA LYS A 154 -45.98 43.26 -33.56
C LYS A 154 -44.89 42.52 -32.78
N MET A 155 -43.74 42.30 -33.42
CA MET A 155 -42.60 41.60 -32.81
C MET A 155 -41.97 42.39 -31.65
N ALA A 156 -41.77 43.70 -31.79
CA ALA A 156 -41.19 44.53 -30.73
C ALA A 156 -42.09 44.57 -29.48
N LYS A 157 -43.40 44.57 -29.68
CA LYS A 157 -44.40 44.58 -28.60
C LYS A 157 -44.42 43.26 -27.81
N ASP A 158 -44.27 42.12 -28.47
CA ASP A 158 -44.28 40.81 -27.81
C ASP A 158 -42.97 40.48 -27.08
N ILE A 159 -41.82 40.99 -27.54
CA ILE A 159 -40.50 40.70 -26.93
C ILE A 159 -40.13 41.67 -25.80
N PHE A 160 -40.50 42.95 -25.89
CA PHE A 160 -40.16 43.94 -24.87
C PHE A 160 -41.16 44.05 -23.71
N SER A 161 -42.32 43.41 -23.78
CA SER A 161 -43.25 43.27 -22.66
C SER A 161 -42.89 42.07 -21.77
N ILE A 162 -41.65 42.00 -21.30
CA ILE A 162 -41.30 41.18 -20.14
C ILE A 162 -41.87 41.89 -18.91
N ASP A 163 -43.02 41.39 -18.45
CA ASP A 163 -43.68 41.80 -17.22
C ASP A 163 -42.85 41.30 -16.02
N LEU A 164 -42.02 42.19 -15.48
CA LEU A 164 -41.33 41.98 -14.21
C LEU A 164 -42.12 42.66 -13.10
N ASN A 165 -43.26 42.08 -12.66
CA ASN A 165 -43.73 42.35 -11.30
C ASN A 165 -44.69 41.32 -10.66
N SER A 166 -44.38 41.05 -9.39
CA SER A 166 -45.22 40.58 -8.26
C SER A 166 -45.55 39.09 -8.06
N SER A 167 -45.00 38.59 -6.95
CA SER A 167 -45.10 37.28 -6.28
C SER A 167 -46.49 36.93 -5.66
N PRO A 168 -46.55 35.92 -4.76
CA PRO A 168 -47.30 34.66 -4.87
C PRO A 168 -48.78 34.74 -4.44
N GLN A 169 -49.70 34.10 -5.17
CA GLN A 169 -51.10 33.99 -4.74
C GLN A 169 -51.34 32.76 -3.85
N GLN A 170 -51.48 33.07 -2.57
CA GLN A 170 -52.01 32.27 -1.48
C GLN A 170 -53.40 31.69 -1.84
N SER A 171 -53.50 30.36 -1.80
CA SER A 171 -54.75 29.61 -1.98
C SER A 171 -55.63 29.69 -0.74
N SER A 172 -56.82 30.27 -0.89
CA SER A 172 -57.96 30.12 0.03
C SER A 172 -59.23 29.88 -0.78
N PRO A 173 -60.04 28.86 -0.46
CA PRO A 173 -61.45 28.83 -0.83
C PRO A 173 -62.34 29.00 0.42
N GLN A 174 -63.20 30.02 0.34
CA GLN A 174 -64.42 30.30 1.13
C GLN A 174 -65.63 29.52 0.50
N PRO A 175 -66.89 29.56 1.00
CA PRO A 175 -67.44 29.19 2.31
C PRO A 175 -68.77 28.37 2.24
N ALA A 176 -69.37 28.11 3.43
CA ALA A 176 -70.80 28.21 3.79
C ALA A 176 -71.72 26.96 3.92
N SER A 177 -72.27 26.79 5.14
CA SER A 177 -73.72 26.81 5.51
C SER A 177 -74.23 25.63 6.35
N LYS A 178 -74.48 25.86 7.65
CA LYS A 178 -75.82 26.10 8.21
C LYS A 178 -75.71 26.67 9.63
#